data_AF-A0A0Q7H6S3-F1
#
_entry.id   AF-A0A0Q7H6S3-F1
#
_cell.length_a   1.000
_cell.length_b   1.000
_cell.length_c   1.000
_cell.angle_alpha   90.00
_cell.angle_beta   90.00
_cell.angle_gamma   90.00
#
_symmetry.space_group_name_H-M   'P 1'
#
loop_
_entity.id
_entity.type
_entity.pdbx_description
1 polymer ?
#
loop_
_entity_poly.entity_id
_entity_poly.type
_entity_poly.pdbx_seq_one_letter_code
_entity_poly.pdbx_strand_id
1 'polypeptide(L)'
;MHILSSLSVRRVTLGLALAGAFTLASAADFTGRGVFNFRSEAGCPFAALAGAGNDCNRLALDDADTHAALDLAAHTIRFASTRSYPEKTIVGDVLLQGSGRARDGQRVPLTFHALLSRSGSEWSVSSHAHSPVSGEFDDIRIDPYKVTVNEPGTERVMLTAEQIVGALAKPSLTARLANVLVQVDDNRADGAKDADITIGLGLSKASKSVARARFRAPGAKGRELAEAMQQGDWTLELQALSGQIPRQVVQRDLFLYGLESQSLLQPLLQRGFHKNEKLVLGAINGKGYVRYDGQQREFAGADAAARAFLQDSFIGLVLGWQQQQQPAKARANGR
;
A
#
# COMPACT_ATOMS: atom_id res chain seq x y z
N MET A 1 14.86 -27.86 -88.69
CA MET A 1 14.40 -29.15 -88.14
C MET A 1 14.25 -28.93 -86.63
N HIS A 2 13.04 -28.63 -86.14
CA HIS A 2 12.06 -29.60 -85.57
C HIS A 2 12.68 -30.36 -84.38
N ILE A 3 12.30 -30.18 -83.09
CA ILE A 3 11.00 -30.44 -82.41
C ILE A 3 11.18 -29.98 -80.92
N LEU A 4 10.35 -29.08 -80.36
CA LEU A 4 9.22 -29.33 -79.41
C LEU A 4 9.61 -30.19 -78.18
N SER A 5 9.61 -29.73 -76.93
CA SER A 5 8.47 -29.52 -76.00
C SER A 5 9.13 -29.53 -74.59
N SER A 6 8.68 -28.86 -73.52
CA SER A 6 7.41 -29.07 -72.83
C SER A 6 7.20 -28.02 -71.74
N LEU A 7 5.98 -27.49 -71.65
CA LEU A 7 5.47 -26.69 -70.54
C LEU A 7 5.36 -27.52 -69.25
N SER A 8 5.68 -26.90 -68.12
CA SER A 8 5.11 -27.28 -66.83
C SER A 8 4.89 -26.02 -65.99
N VAL A 9 3.64 -25.59 -65.98
CA VAL A 9 3.09 -24.56 -65.10
C VAL A 9 3.07 -25.12 -63.68
N ARG A 10 3.93 -24.63 -62.79
CA ARG A 10 3.76 -24.79 -61.35
C ARG A 10 3.15 -23.52 -60.79
N ARG A 11 1.87 -23.62 -60.40
CA ARG A 11 1.20 -22.64 -59.54
C ARG A 11 1.91 -22.62 -58.19
N VAL A 12 2.56 -21.52 -57.86
CA VAL A 12 3.03 -21.23 -56.51
C VAL A 12 1.86 -20.59 -55.78
N THR A 13 1.14 -21.36 -54.98
CA THR A 13 0.26 -20.85 -53.93
C THR A 13 1.14 -20.22 -52.85
N LEU A 14 1.21 -18.89 -52.87
CA LEU A 14 1.82 -18.09 -51.81
C LEU A 14 0.85 -18.08 -50.61
N GLY A 15 1.06 -18.98 -49.65
CA GLY A 15 0.37 -18.93 -48.38
C GLY A 15 0.87 -17.73 -47.57
N LEU A 16 0.05 -16.70 -47.42
CA LEU A 16 0.27 -15.66 -46.42
C LEU A 16 0.13 -16.31 -45.03
N ALA A 17 1.25 -16.66 -44.41
CA ALA A 17 1.29 -16.88 -42.98
C ALA A 17 1.19 -15.51 -42.29
N LEU A 18 -0.04 -15.16 -41.88
CA LEU A 18 -0.27 -14.11 -40.89
C LEU A 18 0.37 -14.55 -39.57
N ALA A 19 1.66 -14.24 -39.40
CA ALA A 19 2.31 -14.27 -38.10
C ALA A 19 1.68 -13.16 -37.26
N GLY A 20 0.61 -13.49 -36.55
CA GLY A 20 0.09 -12.66 -35.47
C GLY A 20 1.21 -12.50 -34.44
N ALA A 21 1.75 -11.30 -34.33
CA ALA A 21 2.56 -10.92 -33.19
C ALA A 21 1.66 -10.98 -31.95
N PHE A 22 1.67 -12.12 -31.26
CA PHE A 22 1.22 -12.17 -29.88
C PHE A 22 2.23 -11.33 -29.09
N THR A 23 1.87 -10.07 -28.84
CA THR A 23 2.48 -9.31 -27.75
C THR A 23 2.08 -10.02 -26.46
N LEU A 24 2.85 -11.02 -26.04
CA LEU A 24 2.85 -11.44 -24.65
C LEU A 24 3.21 -10.19 -23.86
N ALA A 25 2.25 -9.64 -23.12
CA ALA A 25 2.52 -8.56 -22.18
C ALA A 25 3.66 -9.06 -21.27
N SER A 26 4.85 -8.53 -21.47
CA SER A 26 6.05 -8.99 -20.77
C SER A 26 5.92 -8.66 -19.30
N ALA A 27 6.39 -9.55 -18.44
CA ALA A 27 6.59 -9.24 -17.03
C ALA A 27 7.38 -7.92 -16.89
N ALA A 28 6.98 -7.07 -15.95
CA ALA A 28 7.71 -5.83 -15.64
C ALA A 28 8.81 -6.14 -14.62
N ASP A 29 10.05 -5.79 -14.96
CA ASP A 29 11.20 -5.93 -14.06
C ASP A 29 11.45 -4.62 -13.31
N PHE A 30 11.56 -4.74 -11.98
CA PHE A 30 11.85 -3.66 -11.05
C PHE A 30 13.20 -3.91 -10.39
N THR A 31 14.04 -2.88 -10.42
CA THR A 31 15.40 -2.95 -9.89
C THR A 31 15.72 -1.70 -9.10
N GLY A 32 16.58 -1.83 -8.10
CA GLY A 32 17.00 -0.70 -7.30
C GLY A 32 15.96 -0.34 -6.23
N ARG A 33 16.41 0.45 -5.26
CA ARG A 33 15.55 0.91 -4.18
C ARG A 33 14.46 1.84 -4.71
N GLY A 34 13.20 1.52 -4.46
CA GLY A 34 12.09 2.30 -5.00
C GLY A 34 10.71 1.77 -4.59
N VAL A 35 9.71 2.59 -4.88
CA VAL A 35 8.29 2.27 -4.69
C VAL A 35 7.61 2.30 -6.04
N PHE A 36 6.94 1.21 -6.40
CA PHE A 36 6.34 0.98 -7.69
C PHE A 36 4.87 0.65 -7.50
N ASN A 37 4.00 1.49 -8.05
CA ASN A 37 2.57 1.23 -8.05
C ASN A 37 2.17 0.50 -9.32
N PHE A 38 1.19 -0.38 -9.20
CA PHE A 38 0.61 -1.10 -10.32
C PHE A 38 -0.90 -1.27 -10.13
N ARG A 39 -1.57 -1.57 -11.24
CA ARG A 39 -3.02 -1.62 -11.31
C ARG A 39 -3.63 -2.68 -10.40
N SER A 40 -4.76 -2.32 -9.78
CA SER A 40 -5.73 -3.23 -9.18
C SER A 40 -6.99 -3.28 -10.05
N GLU A 41 -7.30 -4.44 -10.61
CA GLU A 41 -8.57 -4.75 -11.28
C GLU A 41 -9.71 -4.96 -10.28
N ALA A 42 -9.40 -5.41 -9.07
CA ALA A 42 -10.36 -5.52 -7.97
C ALA A 42 -10.81 -4.16 -7.41
N GLY A 43 -10.09 -3.08 -7.76
CA GLY A 43 -10.36 -1.71 -7.38
C GLY A 43 -9.48 -1.22 -6.22
N CYS A 44 -9.55 0.10 -5.98
CA CYS A 44 -8.71 0.79 -5.00
C CYS A 44 -9.53 1.30 -3.81
N PRO A 45 -8.97 1.30 -2.58
CA PRO A 45 -9.49 2.11 -1.49
C PRO A 45 -9.62 3.55 -1.95
N PHE A 46 -10.79 4.12 -1.71
CA PHE A 46 -11.06 5.51 -2.04
C PHE A 46 -10.78 5.80 -3.52
N ALA A 47 -11.32 4.99 -4.44
CA ALA A 47 -11.01 4.96 -5.88
C ALA A 47 -10.71 6.32 -6.53
N ALA A 48 -11.48 7.36 -6.18
CA ALA A 48 -11.20 8.77 -6.45
C ALA A 48 -9.71 9.17 -6.39
N LEU A 49 -9.00 8.72 -5.34
CA LEU A 49 -7.62 9.06 -5.01
C LEU A 49 -6.61 8.34 -5.90
N ALA A 50 -6.94 7.13 -6.38
CA ALA A 50 -6.05 6.30 -7.19
C ALA A 50 -5.86 6.82 -8.63
N GLY A 51 -6.61 7.85 -9.04
CA GLY A 51 -6.56 8.39 -10.40
C GLY A 51 -7.13 7.43 -11.45
N ALA A 52 -6.96 7.76 -12.73
CA ALA A 52 -7.61 7.06 -13.84
C ALA A 52 -7.08 5.62 -14.11
N GLY A 53 -5.96 5.22 -13.48
CA GLY A 53 -5.29 3.93 -13.72
C GLY A 53 -5.59 2.83 -12.70
N ASN A 54 -6.22 3.16 -11.56
CA ASN A 54 -6.33 2.25 -10.40
C ASN A 54 -4.96 1.70 -9.93
N ASP A 55 -3.90 2.50 -10.05
CA ASP A 55 -2.53 2.13 -9.66
C ASP A 55 -2.34 2.27 -8.14
N CYS A 56 -2.94 1.35 -7.38
CA CYS A 56 -2.94 1.35 -5.92
C CYS A 56 -2.36 0.09 -5.29
N ASN A 57 -2.12 -0.97 -6.07
CA ASN A 57 -1.25 -2.03 -5.57
C ASN A 57 0.18 -1.50 -5.54
N ARG A 58 0.97 -1.93 -4.56
CA ARG A 58 2.33 -1.44 -4.36
C ARG A 58 3.32 -2.59 -4.29
N LEU A 59 4.46 -2.37 -4.90
CA LEU A 59 5.69 -3.14 -4.73
C LEU A 59 6.77 -2.17 -4.25
N ALA A 60 7.41 -2.45 -3.12
CA ALA A 60 8.55 -1.66 -2.63
C ALA A 60 9.81 -2.52 -2.56
N LEU A 61 10.94 -1.96 -2.98
CA LEU A 61 12.27 -2.54 -2.87
C LEU A 61 13.12 -1.65 -1.95
N ASP A 62 13.64 -2.21 -0.85
CA ASP A 62 14.27 -1.43 0.23
C ASP A 62 15.77 -1.18 0.00
N ASP A 63 16.38 -1.85 -0.98
CA ASP A 63 17.79 -1.69 -1.33
C ASP A 63 18.07 -1.93 -2.82
N ALA A 64 19.34 -1.73 -3.22
CA ALA A 64 19.78 -1.80 -4.61
C ALA A 64 19.96 -3.24 -5.13
N ASP A 65 20.12 -4.21 -4.24
CA ASP A 65 20.47 -5.60 -4.56
C ASP A 65 19.23 -6.50 -4.67
N THR A 66 18.05 -5.95 -4.35
CA THR A 66 16.76 -6.62 -4.46
C THR A 66 16.09 -6.22 -5.76
N HIS A 67 15.55 -7.23 -6.43
CA HIS A 67 14.86 -7.13 -7.71
C HIS A 67 13.52 -7.82 -7.60
N ALA A 68 12.55 -7.37 -8.39
CA ALA A 68 11.26 -8.02 -8.50
C ALA A 68 10.77 -8.04 -9.94
N ALA A 69 10.14 -9.14 -10.34
CA ALA A 69 9.44 -9.27 -11.61
C ALA A 69 7.93 -9.41 -11.34
N LEU A 70 7.12 -8.59 -11.99
CA LEU A 70 5.66 -8.63 -11.94
C LEU A 70 5.12 -9.18 -13.26
N ASP A 71 4.52 -10.36 -13.20
CA ASP A 71 3.76 -10.93 -14.30
C ASP A 71 2.26 -10.74 -14.04
N LEU A 72 1.68 -9.75 -14.72
CA LEU A 72 0.25 -9.43 -14.62
C LEU A 72 -0.62 -10.55 -15.18
N ALA A 73 -0.18 -11.27 -16.22
CA ALA A 73 -0.98 -12.33 -16.84
C ALA A 73 -0.96 -13.60 -15.99
N ALA A 74 0.19 -13.94 -15.42
CA ALA A 74 0.35 -15.09 -14.54
C ALA A 74 0.02 -14.78 -13.07
N HIS A 75 -0.39 -13.55 -12.74
CA HIS A 75 -0.64 -13.09 -11.37
C HIS A 75 0.49 -13.49 -10.42
N THR A 76 1.73 -13.23 -10.80
CA THR A 76 2.91 -13.63 -10.02
C THR A 76 3.83 -12.43 -9.79
N ILE A 77 4.29 -12.28 -8.54
CA ILE A 77 5.35 -11.33 -8.16
C ILE A 77 6.52 -12.16 -7.65
N ARG A 78 7.65 -12.05 -8.34
CA ARG A 78 8.85 -12.85 -8.03
C ARG A 78 9.98 -11.95 -7.57
N PHE A 79 10.47 -12.18 -6.36
CA PHE A 79 11.60 -11.46 -5.81
C PHE A 79 12.91 -12.22 -5.99
N ALA A 80 13.99 -11.49 -6.16
CA ALA A 80 15.34 -12.02 -6.18
C ALA A 80 16.29 -11.04 -5.48
N SER A 81 17.31 -11.58 -4.83
CA SER A 81 18.38 -10.78 -4.25
C SER A 81 19.63 -11.64 -4.16
N THR A 82 20.78 -11.06 -4.47
CA THR A 82 22.09 -11.74 -4.37
C THR A 82 22.78 -11.46 -3.03
N ARG A 83 22.28 -10.49 -2.27
CA ARG A 83 22.89 -10.03 -1.03
C ARG A 83 22.58 -10.90 0.17
N SER A 84 23.59 -11.17 0.99
CA SER A 84 23.42 -11.79 2.31
C SER A 84 23.31 -10.71 3.39
N TYR A 85 22.45 -10.92 4.39
CA TYR A 85 22.21 -9.96 5.47
C TYR A 85 22.62 -10.56 6.82
N PRO A 86 23.35 -9.84 7.68
CA PRO A 86 23.83 -10.38 8.96
C PRO A 86 22.70 -10.64 9.96
N GLU A 87 21.58 -9.93 9.82
CA GLU A 87 20.38 -10.05 10.64
C GLU A 87 19.13 -9.94 9.77
N LYS A 88 17.97 -10.30 10.34
CA LYS A 88 16.69 -10.23 9.63
C LYS A 88 16.41 -8.81 9.17
N THR A 89 16.50 -8.59 7.86
CA THR A 89 16.35 -7.28 7.22
C THR A 89 15.19 -7.33 6.23
N ILE A 90 14.31 -6.33 6.27
CA ILE A 90 13.27 -6.17 5.25
C ILE A 90 13.95 -5.72 3.96
N VAL A 91 13.67 -6.42 2.87
CA VAL A 91 14.26 -6.15 1.55
C VAL A 91 13.22 -5.66 0.53
N GLY A 92 11.94 -5.84 0.86
CA GLY A 92 10.84 -5.32 0.07
C GLY A 92 9.49 -5.67 0.65
N ASP A 93 8.43 -5.12 0.05
CA ASP A 93 7.05 -5.42 0.39
C ASP A 93 6.13 -5.46 -0.81
N VAL A 94 4.97 -6.08 -0.60
CA VAL A 94 3.83 -6.05 -1.52
C VAL A 94 2.60 -5.61 -0.73
N LEU A 95 1.89 -4.61 -1.27
CA LEU A 95 0.51 -4.29 -0.88
C LEU A 95 -0.44 -4.62 -2.02
N LEU A 96 -1.45 -5.43 -1.73
CA LEU A 96 -2.53 -5.74 -2.64
C LEU A 96 -3.83 -5.16 -2.07
N GLN A 97 -4.49 -4.36 -2.88
CA GLN A 97 -5.68 -3.61 -2.52
C GLN A 97 -6.94 -4.36 -2.93
N GLY A 98 -7.98 -4.25 -2.11
CA GLY A 98 -9.25 -4.92 -2.37
C GLY A 98 -10.36 -4.45 -1.42
N SER A 99 -11.38 -5.29 -1.30
CA SER A 99 -12.49 -5.07 -0.37
C SER A 99 -13.13 -6.36 0.09
N GLY A 100 -13.81 -6.31 1.23
CA GLY A 100 -14.61 -7.42 1.76
C GLY A 100 -15.95 -6.90 2.28
N ARG A 101 -16.88 -7.81 2.52
CA ARG A 101 -18.16 -7.51 3.15
C ARG A 101 -18.06 -7.85 4.63
N ALA A 102 -18.31 -6.85 5.47
CA ALA A 102 -18.38 -7.00 6.91
C ALA A 102 -19.72 -7.64 7.32
N ARG A 103 -19.82 -8.08 8.58
CA ARG A 103 -21.01 -8.78 9.12
C ARG A 103 -22.31 -7.97 9.05
N ASP A 104 -22.22 -6.65 9.07
CA ASP A 104 -23.37 -5.74 8.91
C ASP A 104 -23.78 -5.56 7.42
N GLY A 105 -23.12 -6.26 6.51
CA GLY A 105 -23.34 -6.20 5.07
C GLY A 105 -22.60 -5.07 4.37
N GLN A 106 -21.91 -4.19 5.10
CA GLN A 106 -21.16 -3.08 4.52
C GLN A 106 -19.93 -3.60 3.75
N ARG A 107 -19.71 -3.09 2.53
CA ARG A 107 -18.45 -3.30 1.82
C ARG A 107 -17.40 -2.34 2.35
N VAL A 108 -16.26 -2.89 2.76
CA VAL A 108 -15.16 -2.20 3.43
C VAL A 108 -13.87 -2.40 2.62
N PRO A 109 -13.03 -1.37 2.44
CA PRO A 109 -11.74 -1.56 1.80
C PRO A 109 -10.82 -2.43 2.68
N LEU A 110 -10.08 -3.32 2.04
CA LEU A 110 -9.13 -4.23 2.67
C LEU A 110 -7.80 -4.12 1.94
N THR A 111 -6.70 -4.20 2.68
CA THR A 111 -5.35 -4.26 2.09
C THR A 111 -4.63 -5.48 2.63
N PHE A 112 -4.07 -6.29 1.75
CA PHE A 112 -3.14 -7.34 2.13
C PHE A 112 -1.72 -6.81 2.06
N HIS A 113 -0.96 -6.93 3.15
CA HIS A 113 0.42 -6.47 3.24
C HIS A 113 1.35 -7.64 3.53
N ALA A 114 2.31 -7.87 2.66
CA ALA A 114 3.39 -8.83 2.85
C ALA A 114 4.76 -8.13 2.87
N LEU A 115 5.50 -8.35 3.96
CA LEU A 115 6.87 -7.91 4.14
C LEU A 115 7.81 -9.08 3.89
N LEU A 116 8.74 -8.90 2.96
CA LEU A 116 9.74 -9.89 2.62
C LEU A 116 11.04 -9.52 3.33
N SER A 117 11.64 -10.50 4.00
CA SER A 117 12.86 -10.29 4.76
C SER A 117 13.90 -11.35 4.45
N ARG A 118 15.17 -10.98 4.55
CA ARG A 118 16.31 -11.88 4.47
C ARG A 118 17.10 -11.93 5.76
N SER A 119 17.54 -13.13 6.14
CA SER A 119 18.50 -13.38 7.22
C SER A 119 19.54 -14.36 6.70
N GLY A 120 20.80 -13.93 6.61
CA GLY A 120 21.77 -14.56 5.71
C GLY A 120 21.25 -14.52 4.27
N SER A 121 21.19 -15.69 3.64
CA SER A 121 20.57 -15.88 2.33
C SER A 121 19.10 -16.34 2.40
N GLU A 122 18.58 -16.66 3.58
CA GLU A 122 17.26 -17.25 3.75
C GLU A 122 16.15 -16.21 3.61
N TRP A 123 15.09 -16.56 2.87
CA TRP A 123 13.90 -15.73 2.73
C TRP A 123 12.84 -16.09 3.77
N SER A 124 12.21 -15.06 4.33
CA SER A 124 11.02 -15.16 5.17
C SER A 124 9.97 -14.13 4.76
N VAL A 125 8.70 -14.42 5.02
CA VAL A 125 7.59 -13.50 4.79
C VAL A 125 6.80 -13.31 6.07
N SER A 126 6.39 -12.07 6.33
CA SER A 126 5.39 -11.73 7.34
C SER A 126 4.24 -11.03 6.64
N SER A 127 3.00 -11.43 6.91
CA SER A 127 1.85 -10.84 6.26
C SER A 127 0.71 -10.55 7.21
N HIS A 128 -0.03 -9.47 6.94
CA HIS A 128 -1.20 -9.06 7.70
C HIS A 128 -2.18 -8.29 6.82
N ALA A 129 -3.43 -8.20 7.26
CA ALA A 129 -4.47 -7.44 6.59
C ALA A 129 -4.66 -6.08 7.29
N HIS A 130 -4.86 -5.02 6.51
CA HIS A 130 -5.39 -3.75 7.01
C HIS A 130 -6.88 -3.69 6.73
N SER A 131 -7.63 -3.24 7.73
CA SER A 131 -9.05 -2.99 7.62
C SER A 131 -9.42 -1.83 8.54
N PRO A 132 -10.23 -0.86 8.09
CA PRO A 132 -10.66 0.25 8.93
C PRO A 132 -11.71 -0.16 9.98
N VAL A 133 -12.28 -1.37 9.87
CA VAL A 133 -13.18 -1.95 10.86
C VAL A 133 -12.67 -3.32 11.35
N SER A 134 -12.96 -3.63 12.60
CA SER A 134 -12.65 -4.94 13.17
C SER A 134 -13.68 -5.98 12.74
N GLY A 135 -13.26 -7.23 12.55
CA GLY A 135 -14.17 -8.34 12.29
C GLY A 135 -13.61 -9.39 11.35
N GLU A 136 -14.50 -10.27 10.91
CA GLU A 136 -14.29 -11.18 9.79
C GLU A 136 -15.00 -10.62 8.56
N PHE A 137 -14.51 -10.99 7.39
CA PHE A 137 -15.00 -10.53 6.11
C PHE A 137 -15.31 -11.70 5.18
N ASP A 138 -16.40 -11.59 4.44
CA ASP A 138 -16.74 -12.48 3.32
C ASP A 138 -16.76 -11.71 1.99
N ASP A 139 -17.08 -12.37 0.88
CA ASP A 139 -17.15 -11.76 -0.47
C ASP A 139 -15.90 -10.91 -0.77
N ILE A 140 -14.73 -11.51 -0.53
CA ILE A 140 -13.43 -10.85 -0.72
C ILE A 140 -13.20 -10.62 -2.21
N ARG A 141 -12.93 -9.36 -2.57
CA ARG A 141 -12.58 -8.91 -3.92
C ARG A 141 -11.17 -8.34 -3.88
N ILE A 142 -10.24 -9.05 -4.52
CA ILE A 142 -8.83 -8.69 -4.62
C ILE A 142 -8.26 -9.36 -5.87
N ASP A 143 -7.16 -8.84 -6.40
CA ASP A 143 -6.32 -9.55 -7.37
C ASP A 143 -5.23 -10.29 -6.60
N PRO A 144 -5.40 -11.58 -6.28
CA PRO A 144 -4.38 -12.29 -5.51
C PRO A 144 -3.19 -12.61 -6.42
N TYR A 145 -2.01 -12.10 -6.07
CA TYR A 145 -0.76 -12.45 -6.72
C TYR A 145 -0.04 -13.53 -5.94
N LYS A 146 0.42 -14.59 -6.60
CA LYS A 146 1.37 -15.53 -6.00
C LYS A 146 2.69 -14.79 -5.77
N VAL A 147 3.22 -14.85 -4.56
CA VAL A 147 4.54 -14.26 -4.24
C VAL A 147 5.57 -15.36 -4.18
N THR A 148 6.61 -15.25 -5.01
CA THR A 148 7.70 -16.22 -5.08
C THR A 148 9.05 -15.56 -4.91
N VAL A 149 10.05 -16.37 -4.54
CA VAL A 149 11.45 -15.96 -4.43
C VAL A 149 12.33 -16.88 -5.26
N ASN A 150 13.37 -16.30 -5.86
CA ASN A 150 14.43 -17.06 -6.49
C ASN A 150 15.45 -17.52 -5.45
N GLU A 151 15.64 -18.83 -5.37
CA GLU A 151 16.71 -19.48 -4.63
C GLU A 151 17.65 -20.20 -5.63
N PRO A 152 18.89 -20.53 -5.25
CA PRO A 152 19.80 -21.23 -6.15
C PRO A 152 19.18 -22.51 -6.70
N GLY A 153 18.91 -22.54 -8.01
CA GLY A 153 18.38 -23.69 -8.72
C GLY A 153 16.87 -23.95 -8.59
N THR A 154 16.10 -23.10 -7.91
CA THR A 154 14.64 -23.27 -7.78
C THR A 154 13.90 -21.97 -7.49
N GLU A 155 12.62 -21.93 -7.86
CA GLU A 155 11.68 -20.88 -7.44
C GLU A 155 10.86 -21.42 -6.26
N ARG A 156 10.85 -20.70 -5.13
CA ARG A 156 10.08 -21.07 -3.94
C ARG A 156 8.86 -20.17 -3.79
N VAL A 157 7.69 -20.77 -3.54
CA VAL A 157 6.46 -20.03 -3.24
C VAL A 157 6.49 -19.56 -1.78
N MET A 158 6.37 -18.26 -1.58
CA MET A 158 6.28 -17.63 -0.26
C MET A 158 4.83 -17.42 0.17
N LEU A 159 3.96 -17.03 -0.77
CA LEU A 159 2.53 -16.84 -0.55
C LEU A 159 1.72 -17.35 -1.75
N THR A 160 0.68 -18.13 -1.47
CA THR A 160 -0.33 -18.52 -2.48
C THR A 160 -1.51 -17.54 -2.50
N ALA A 161 -2.29 -17.58 -3.57
CA ALA A 161 -3.50 -16.78 -3.70
C ALA A 161 -4.52 -17.07 -2.58
N GLU A 162 -4.67 -18.34 -2.20
CA GLU A 162 -5.58 -18.79 -1.15
C GLU A 162 -5.14 -18.26 0.23
N GLN A 163 -3.84 -18.23 0.50
CA GLN A 163 -3.31 -17.67 1.75
C GLN A 163 -3.60 -16.17 1.86
N ILE A 164 -3.49 -15.43 0.76
CA ILE A 164 -3.80 -14.00 0.70
C ILE A 164 -5.28 -13.75 1.02
N VAL A 165 -6.18 -14.45 0.32
CA VAL A 165 -7.63 -14.33 0.55
C VAL A 165 -7.99 -14.75 1.98
N GLY A 166 -7.40 -15.84 2.48
CA GLY A 166 -7.61 -16.31 3.85
C GLY A 166 -7.16 -15.30 4.92
N ALA A 167 -6.03 -14.62 4.69
CA ALA A 167 -5.54 -13.58 5.59
C ALA A 167 -6.48 -12.37 5.68
N LEU A 168 -7.11 -12.00 4.56
CA LEU A 168 -8.10 -10.92 4.48
C LEU A 168 -9.45 -11.28 5.11
N ALA A 169 -9.89 -12.53 4.98
CA ALA A 169 -11.15 -12.99 5.55
C ALA A 169 -11.12 -12.97 7.10
N LYS A 170 -9.95 -13.19 7.71
CA LYS A 170 -9.80 -13.25 9.18
C LYS A 170 -8.60 -12.44 9.71
N PRO A 171 -8.61 -11.10 9.62
CA PRO A 171 -7.46 -10.24 10.00
C PRO A 171 -7.02 -10.37 11.46
N SER A 172 -7.96 -10.63 12.38
CA SER A 172 -7.66 -10.73 13.82
C SER A 172 -6.82 -11.96 14.17
N LEU A 173 -6.93 -13.04 13.40
CA LEU A 173 -6.13 -14.24 13.59
C LEU A 173 -4.70 -14.04 13.08
N THR A 174 -4.52 -13.37 11.94
CA THR A 174 -3.20 -13.05 11.40
C THR A 174 -2.46 -12.02 12.24
N ALA A 175 -3.16 -11.00 12.78
CA ALA A 175 -2.57 -10.03 13.71
C ALA A 175 -2.02 -10.68 14.99
N ARG A 176 -2.71 -11.70 15.53
CA ARG A 176 -2.24 -12.47 16.71
C ARG A 176 -0.96 -13.25 16.42
N LEU A 177 -0.83 -13.81 15.22
CA LEU A 177 0.40 -14.51 14.81
C LEU A 177 1.59 -13.56 14.66
N ALA A 178 1.33 -12.28 14.33
CA ALA A 178 2.36 -11.25 14.23
C ALA A 178 2.79 -10.66 15.59
N ASN A 179 2.16 -11.05 16.72
CA ASN A 179 2.41 -10.51 18.07
C ASN A 179 2.29 -8.97 18.20
N VAL A 180 1.67 -8.30 17.23
CA VAL A 180 1.44 -6.85 17.26
C VAL A 180 -0.04 -6.60 17.46
N LEU A 181 -0.39 -6.04 18.61
CA LEU A 181 -1.76 -5.70 18.97
C LEU A 181 -1.90 -4.18 18.89
N VAL A 182 -2.43 -3.73 17.75
CA VAL A 182 -2.74 -2.33 17.50
C VAL A 182 -4.16 -2.06 17.96
N GLN A 183 -4.34 -1.03 18.77
CA GLN A 183 -5.65 -0.49 19.13
C GLN A 183 -5.84 0.86 18.48
N VAL A 184 -7.05 1.10 18.00
CA VAL A 184 -7.44 2.37 17.38
C VAL A 184 -8.63 2.93 18.12
N ASP A 185 -8.43 4.09 18.74
CA ASP A 185 -9.50 4.84 19.40
C ASP A 185 -9.95 5.98 18.48
N ASP A 186 -11.27 6.06 18.25
CA ASP A 186 -11.89 7.18 17.54
C ASP A 186 -12.00 8.37 18.50
N ASN A 187 -11.34 9.48 18.18
CA ASN A 187 -11.34 10.70 19.00
C ASN A 187 -12.46 11.68 18.61
N ARG A 188 -13.26 11.37 17.58
CA ARG A 188 -14.28 12.29 17.06
C ARG A 188 -15.42 12.45 18.05
N ALA A 189 -15.76 13.70 18.34
CA ALA A 189 -17.01 14.02 19.02
C ALA A 189 -18.22 13.80 18.09
N ASP A 190 -19.42 13.71 18.66
CA ASP A 190 -20.65 13.55 17.90
C ASP A 190 -20.79 14.64 16.83
N GLY A 191 -21.08 14.21 15.59
CA GLY A 191 -21.20 15.12 14.46
C GLY A 191 -19.89 15.67 13.89
N ALA A 192 -18.73 15.34 14.48
CA ALA A 192 -17.43 15.71 13.92
C ALA A 192 -17.19 15.00 12.57
N LYS A 193 -16.62 15.74 11.63
CA LYS A 193 -16.37 15.30 10.24
C LYS A 193 -14.89 15.11 9.92
N ASP A 194 -14.02 15.72 10.70
CA ASP A 194 -12.58 15.56 10.55
C ASP A 194 -12.20 14.21 11.15
N ALA A 195 -11.40 13.42 10.42
CA ALA A 195 -10.92 12.13 10.90
C ALA A 195 -9.86 12.33 11.98
N ASP A 196 -9.96 11.58 13.06
CA ASP A 196 -9.11 11.75 14.24
C ASP A 196 -9.06 10.45 15.05
N ILE A 197 -7.88 9.85 15.10
CA ILE A 197 -7.67 8.58 15.79
C ILE A 197 -6.42 8.59 16.67
N THR A 198 -6.47 7.85 17.77
CA THR A 198 -5.31 7.52 18.61
C THR A 198 -4.91 6.08 18.37
N ILE A 199 -3.62 5.84 18.15
CA ILE A 199 -3.03 4.52 17.94
C ILE A 199 -2.36 4.08 19.25
N GLY A 200 -2.82 2.96 19.79
CA GLY A 200 -2.25 2.29 20.95
C GLY A 200 -1.55 0.98 20.59
N LEU A 201 -0.48 0.65 21.30
CA LEU A 201 0.16 -0.67 21.25
C LEU A 201 -0.09 -1.42 22.56
N GLY A 202 -0.56 -2.66 22.46
CA GLY A 202 -0.83 -3.54 23.60
C GLY A 202 -2.30 -3.97 23.69
N LEU A 203 -2.65 -4.58 24.81
CA LEU A 203 -3.97 -5.18 25.02
C LEU A 203 -4.81 -4.36 26.00
N SER A 204 -5.99 -3.95 25.55
CA SER A 204 -7.04 -3.35 26.38
C SER A 204 -6.49 -2.20 27.23
N LYS A 205 -6.81 -2.15 28.53
CA LYS A 205 -6.36 -1.12 29.47
C LYS A 205 -4.83 -1.00 29.66
N ALA A 206 -4.06 -1.99 29.20
CA ALA A 206 -2.60 -1.95 29.24
C ALA A 206 -1.98 -1.38 27.95
N SER A 207 -2.79 -0.98 26.96
CA SER A 207 -2.28 -0.36 25.75
C SER A 207 -1.68 1.00 26.05
N LYS A 208 -0.56 1.30 25.38
CA LYS A 208 0.12 2.59 25.45
C LYS A 208 -0.12 3.34 24.16
N SER A 209 -0.67 4.54 24.24
CA SER A 209 -0.82 5.42 23.08
C SER A 209 0.56 5.82 22.56
N VAL A 210 0.81 5.54 21.28
CA VAL A 210 2.10 5.81 20.61
C VAL A 210 1.99 6.93 19.60
N ALA A 211 0.84 7.10 18.95
CA ALA A 211 0.62 8.14 17.96
C ALA A 211 -0.84 8.63 17.95
N ARG A 212 -1.05 9.85 17.48
CA ARG A 212 -2.36 10.38 17.07
C ARG A 212 -2.26 10.78 15.61
N ALA A 213 -3.26 10.39 14.83
CA ALA A 213 -3.33 10.71 13.42
C ALA A 213 -4.61 11.47 13.13
N ARG A 214 -4.52 12.53 12.32
CA ARG A 214 -5.65 13.39 11.98
C ARG A 214 -5.65 13.70 10.50
N PHE A 215 -6.82 13.63 9.89
CA PHE A 215 -7.01 14.07 8.52
C PHE A 215 -8.19 15.04 8.46
N ARG A 216 -7.94 16.20 7.85
CA ARG A 216 -8.91 17.28 7.73
C ARG A 216 -8.93 17.78 6.30
N ALA A 217 -10.09 17.69 5.68
CA ALA A 217 -10.35 18.24 4.34
C ALA A 217 -11.69 18.99 4.37
N PRO A 218 -11.73 20.28 4.79
CA PRO A 218 -12.98 21.02 4.98
C PRO A 218 -13.80 21.16 3.69
N GLY A 219 -13.13 21.12 2.53
CA GLY A 219 -13.74 21.14 1.20
C GLY A 219 -14.39 19.82 0.76
N ALA A 220 -14.17 18.71 1.48
CA ALA A 220 -14.74 17.39 1.16
C ALA A 220 -16.23 17.24 1.52
N LYS A 221 -16.91 18.32 1.95
CA LYS A 221 -18.32 18.29 2.34
C LYS A 221 -19.22 17.96 1.15
N GLY A 222 -19.59 16.68 1.01
CA GLY A 222 -20.47 16.19 -0.06
C GLY A 222 -19.79 16.07 -1.43
N ARG A 223 -18.47 16.23 -1.49
CA ARG A 223 -17.63 16.03 -2.67
C ARG A 223 -16.78 14.79 -2.48
N GLU A 224 -16.33 14.20 -3.58
CA GLU A 224 -15.42 13.08 -3.53
C GLU A 224 -14.08 13.52 -2.89
N LEU A 225 -13.49 12.68 -2.04
CA LEU A 225 -12.27 13.02 -1.28
C LEU A 225 -11.12 13.49 -2.19
N ALA A 226 -11.01 12.94 -3.40
CA ALA A 226 -10.00 13.36 -4.36
C ALA A 226 -10.19 14.78 -4.87
N GLU A 227 -11.42 15.18 -5.17
CA GLU A 227 -11.70 16.56 -5.61
C GLU A 227 -11.32 17.56 -4.52
N ALA A 228 -11.60 17.21 -3.26
CA ALA A 228 -11.25 18.05 -2.12
C ALA A 228 -9.74 18.21 -1.94
N MET A 229 -8.95 17.17 -2.24
CA MET A 229 -7.49 17.21 -2.13
C MET A 229 -6.80 17.94 -3.29
N GLN A 230 -7.37 17.88 -4.51
CA GLN A 230 -6.74 18.47 -5.69
C GLN A 230 -6.66 20.00 -5.69
N GLN A 231 -7.69 20.69 -5.19
CA GLN A 231 -7.78 22.16 -5.26
C GLN A 231 -8.03 22.82 -3.91
N GLY A 232 -8.30 22.01 -2.87
CA GLY A 232 -8.72 22.50 -1.58
C GLY A 232 -7.60 22.59 -0.55
N ASP A 233 -7.98 23.12 0.60
CA ASP A 233 -7.17 23.08 1.81
C ASP A 233 -7.37 21.73 2.49
N TRP A 234 -6.26 21.06 2.82
CA TRP A 234 -6.30 19.82 3.59
C TRP A 234 -5.03 19.65 4.41
N THR A 235 -5.13 18.86 5.47
CA THR A 235 -4.01 18.51 6.33
C THR A 235 -4.09 17.05 6.76
N LEU A 236 -2.97 16.34 6.65
CA LEU A 236 -2.70 15.05 7.27
C LEU A 236 -1.63 15.25 8.35
N GLU A 237 -1.96 14.99 9.61
CA GLU A 237 -1.06 15.15 10.74
C GLU A 237 -0.81 13.81 11.44
N LEU A 238 0.47 13.52 11.69
CA LEU A 238 0.92 12.44 12.57
C LEU A 238 1.67 13.06 13.75
N GLN A 239 1.14 12.84 14.96
CA GLN A 239 1.75 13.25 16.21
C GLN A 239 2.25 12.03 16.97
N ALA A 240 3.52 12.02 17.37
CA ALA A 240 4.03 11.03 18.30
C ALA A 240 3.52 11.32 19.73
N LEU A 241 2.90 10.34 20.38
CA LEU A 241 2.45 10.43 21.77
C LEU A 241 3.46 9.80 22.75
N SER A 242 4.43 9.07 22.22
CA SER A 242 5.57 8.50 22.95
C SER A 242 6.84 8.61 22.11
N GLY A 243 8.01 8.51 22.75
CA GLY A 243 9.29 8.35 22.05
C GLY A 243 9.62 6.89 21.73
N GLN A 244 8.62 6.01 21.69
CA GLN A 244 8.81 4.55 21.55
C GLN A 244 8.55 4.05 20.13
N ILE A 245 8.24 4.95 19.19
CA ILE A 245 8.13 4.58 17.77
C ILE A 245 9.54 4.25 17.28
N PRO A 246 9.82 3.00 16.85
CA PRO A 246 11.16 2.62 16.42
C PRO A 246 11.64 3.48 15.24
N ARG A 247 12.90 3.94 15.29
CA ARG A 247 13.48 4.77 14.24
C ARG A 247 13.36 4.13 12.85
N GLN A 248 13.57 2.82 12.76
CA GLN A 248 13.51 2.07 11.51
C GLN A 248 12.11 2.12 10.87
N VAL A 249 11.05 2.13 11.69
CA VAL A 249 9.67 2.29 11.21
C VAL A 249 9.49 3.68 10.59
N VAL A 250 9.99 4.73 11.27
CA VAL A 250 9.95 6.10 10.75
C VAL A 250 10.73 6.23 9.45
N GLN A 251 11.96 5.72 9.40
CA GLN A 251 12.79 5.75 8.19
C GLN A 251 12.09 5.08 7.02
N ARG A 252 11.48 3.91 7.26
CA ARG A 252 10.79 3.15 6.24
C ARG A 252 9.52 3.85 5.75
N ASP A 253 8.71 4.41 6.65
CA ASP A 253 7.53 5.17 6.24
C ASP A 253 7.91 6.42 5.44
N LEU A 254 8.98 7.14 5.84
CA LEU A 254 9.47 8.29 5.07
C LEU A 254 9.92 7.90 3.66
N PHE A 255 10.52 6.71 3.52
CA PHE A 255 10.82 6.15 2.20
C PHE A 255 9.56 5.83 1.40
N LEU A 256 8.65 5.04 1.97
CA LEU A 256 7.45 4.56 1.29
C LEU A 256 6.58 5.70 0.73
N TYR A 257 6.52 6.84 1.43
CA TYR A 257 5.68 7.98 1.03
C TYR A 257 6.47 9.10 0.34
N GLY A 258 7.72 8.85 -0.09
CA GLY A 258 8.52 9.80 -0.86
C GLY A 258 8.97 11.04 -0.07
N LEU A 259 9.11 10.90 1.25
CA LEU A 259 9.46 11.99 2.18
C LEU A 259 10.94 11.99 2.57
N GLU A 260 11.69 10.93 2.28
CA GLU A 260 13.09 10.77 2.70
C GLU A 260 14.05 11.85 2.14
N SER A 261 13.75 12.41 0.97
CA SER A 261 14.55 13.47 0.33
C SER A 261 14.30 14.85 0.94
N GLN A 262 13.28 15.00 1.79
CA GLN A 262 12.95 16.28 2.39
C GLN A 262 13.97 16.61 3.48
N SER A 263 14.80 17.63 3.22
CA SER A 263 15.85 18.07 4.16
C SER A 263 15.31 18.45 5.53
N LEU A 264 14.08 18.98 5.58
CA LEU A 264 13.36 19.30 6.80
C LEU A 264 13.15 18.06 7.71
N LEU A 265 13.09 16.86 7.13
CA LEU A 265 12.81 15.61 7.85
C LEU A 265 14.08 14.82 8.21
N GLN A 266 15.27 15.36 7.95
CA GLN A 266 16.53 14.72 8.35
C GLN A 266 16.62 14.37 9.84
N PRO A 267 16.11 15.20 10.79
CA PRO A 267 16.09 14.80 12.19
C PRO A 267 15.30 13.51 12.44
N LEU A 268 14.17 13.30 11.75
CA LEU A 268 13.38 12.06 11.86
C LEU A 268 14.17 10.85 11.34
N LEU A 269 14.90 11.00 10.24
CA LEU A 269 15.73 9.93 9.70
C LEU A 269 16.87 9.55 10.66
N GLN A 270 17.46 10.51 11.35
CA GLN A 270 18.62 10.29 12.22
C GLN A 270 18.26 9.69 13.58
N ARG A 271 17.19 10.19 14.21
CA ARG A 271 16.82 9.84 15.59
C ARG A 271 15.40 9.34 15.79
N GLY A 272 14.53 9.39 14.78
CA GLY A 272 13.10 9.11 14.93
C GLY A 272 12.34 10.21 15.67
N PHE A 273 11.08 9.93 15.99
CA PHE A 273 10.21 10.85 16.70
C PHE A 273 10.57 10.95 18.19
N HIS A 274 10.60 12.18 18.71
CA HIS A 274 10.39 12.46 20.12
C HIS A 274 8.90 12.59 20.44
N LYS A 275 8.58 12.44 21.73
CA LYS A 275 7.22 12.64 22.22
C LYS A 275 6.73 14.06 21.88
N ASN A 276 5.50 14.14 21.40
CA ASN A 276 4.77 15.33 20.96
C ASN A 276 5.24 15.97 19.64
N GLU A 277 6.27 15.44 18.99
CA GLU A 277 6.63 15.89 17.65
C GLU A 277 5.55 15.56 16.64
N LYS A 278 5.45 16.43 15.62
CA LYS A 278 4.40 16.38 14.61
C LYS A 278 5.00 16.44 13.22
N LEU A 279 4.63 15.48 12.40
CA LEU A 279 4.80 15.53 10.94
C LEU A 279 3.45 15.91 10.34
N VAL A 280 3.44 16.93 9.49
CA VAL A 280 2.23 17.40 8.80
C VAL A 280 2.50 17.48 7.31
N LEU A 281 1.64 16.86 6.53
CA LEU A 281 1.47 17.13 5.10
C LEU A 281 0.20 17.94 4.91
N GLY A 282 0.17 18.81 3.93
CA GLY A 282 -1.05 19.54 3.61
C GLY A 282 -0.97 20.29 2.30
N ALA A 283 -2.07 20.92 1.94
CA ALA A 283 -2.12 21.91 0.88
C ALA A 283 -2.88 23.14 1.34
N ILE A 284 -2.47 24.31 0.84
CA ILE A 284 -3.22 25.57 0.96
C ILE A 284 -3.47 26.08 -0.45
N ASN A 285 -4.73 26.22 -0.84
CA ASN A 285 -5.13 26.56 -2.21
C ASN A 285 -4.45 25.67 -3.27
N GLY A 286 -4.41 24.35 -3.00
CA GLY A 286 -3.74 23.36 -3.87
C GLY A 286 -2.21 23.35 -3.83
N LYS A 287 -1.56 24.28 -3.12
CA LYS A 287 -0.09 24.29 -2.98
C LYS A 287 0.35 23.42 -1.81
N GLY A 288 1.02 22.31 -2.13
CA GLY A 288 1.48 21.31 -1.18
C GLY A 288 2.60 21.81 -0.26
N TYR A 289 2.60 21.34 0.99
CA TYR A 289 3.65 21.61 1.96
C TYR A 289 3.92 20.41 2.87
N VAL A 290 5.11 20.41 3.46
CA VAL A 290 5.51 19.56 4.58
C VAL A 290 5.90 20.45 5.75
N ARG A 291 5.48 20.07 6.95
CA ARG A 291 5.81 20.77 8.20
C ARG A 291 6.25 19.79 9.27
N TYR A 292 7.35 20.14 9.91
CA TYR A 292 7.94 19.37 11.00
C TYR A 292 8.65 20.34 11.95
N ASP A 293 8.50 20.12 13.25
CA ASP A 293 9.11 20.94 14.31
C ASP A 293 8.88 22.46 14.14
N GLY A 294 7.63 22.83 13.83
CA GLY A 294 7.22 24.23 13.63
C GLY A 294 7.70 24.87 12.32
N GLN A 295 8.60 24.23 11.57
CA GLN A 295 9.06 24.73 10.27
C GLN A 295 8.24 24.14 9.14
N GLN A 296 7.89 24.96 8.16
CA GLN A 296 7.14 24.56 6.97
C GLN A 296 7.96 24.82 5.71
N ARG A 297 7.88 23.89 4.75
CA ARG A 297 8.46 24.00 3.41
C ARG A 297 7.43 23.62 2.36
N GLU A 298 7.49 24.30 1.22
CA GLU A 298 6.74 23.88 0.05
C GLU A 298 7.16 22.47 -0.36
N PHE A 299 6.19 21.65 -0.74
CA PHE A 299 6.41 20.27 -1.15
C PHE A 299 5.39 19.89 -2.21
N ALA A 300 5.80 19.92 -3.47
CA ALA A 300 4.95 19.59 -4.61
C ALA A 300 4.39 18.15 -4.53
N GLY A 301 5.11 17.22 -3.89
CA GLY A 301 4.68 15.83 -3.70
C GLY A 301 3.69 15.59 -2.56
N ALA A 302 3.19 16.63 -1.87
CA ALA A 302 2.36 16.46 -0.68
C ALA A 302 1.08 15.66 -0.95
N ASP A 303 0.40 15.93 -2.07
CA ASP A 303 -0.82 15.22 -2.46
C ASP A 303 -0.55 13.73 -2.74
N ALA A 304 0.48 13.41 -3.53
CA ALA A 304 0.87 12.03 -3.80
C ALA A 304 1.25 11.27 -2.51
N ALA A 305 2.03 11.90 -1.63
CA ALA A 305 2.40 11.32 -0.34
C ALA A 305 1.19 11.09 0.57
N ALA A 306 0.24 12.03 0.61
CA ALA A 306 -0.97 11.89 1.41
C ALA A 306 -1.91 10.80 0.86
N ARG A 307 -2.06 10.69 -0.46
CA ARG A 307 -2.85 9.63 -1.11
C ARG A 307 -2.26 8.25 -0.83
N ALA A 308 -0.95 8.09 -1.04
CA ALA A 308 -0.24 6.86 -0.71
C ALA A 308 -0.42 6.52 0.77
N PHE A 309 -0.24 7.48 1.68
CA PHE A 309 -0.48 7.25 3.11
C PHE A 309 -1.91 6.78 3.41
N LEU A 310 -2.93 7.44 2.85
CA LEU A 310 -4.34 7.12 3.05
C LEU A 310 -4.72 5.74 2.51
N GLN A 311 -4.09 5.28 1.41
CA GLN A 311 -4.44 4.02 0.76
C GLN A 311 -3.59 2.83 1.23
N ASP A 312 -2.32 3.06 1.56
CA ASP A 312 -1.34 2.00 1.78
C ASP A 312 -1.06 1.70 3.26
N SER A 313 -1.35 2.66 4.13
CA SER A 313 -1.09 2.50 5.57
C SER A 313 -2.38 2.12 6.28
N PHE A 314 -2.26 1.26 7.30
CA PHE A 314 -3.38 0.94 8.18
C PHE A 314 -4.01 2.19 8.82
N ILE A 315 -3.17 3.11 9.30
CA ILE A 315 -3.60 4.37 9.94
C ILE A 315 -4.36 5.25 8.92
N GLY A 316 -3.80 5.41 7.74
CA GLY A 316 -4.41 6.20 6.66
C GLY A 316 -5.70 5.59 6.15
N LEU A 317 -5.79 4.26 6.06
CA LEU A 317 -7.00 3.55 5.65
C LEU A 317 -8.14 3.82 6.64
N VAL A 318 -7.85 3.80 7.95
CA VAL A 318 -8.83 4.18 8.98
C VAL A 318 -9.26 5.66 8.83
N LEU A 319 -8.30 6.58 8.63
CA LEU A 319 -8.61 8.00 8.48
C LEU A 319 -9.47 8.29 7.25
N GLY A 320 -9.09 7.74 6.09
CA GLY A 320 -9.85 7.90 4.85
C GLY A 320 -11.25 7.32 4.99
N TRP A 321 -11.39 6.18 5.67
CA TRP A 321 -12.69 5.58 5.95
C TRP A 321 -13.56 6.47 6.85
N GLN A 322 -13.01 6.99 7.96
CA GLN A 322 -13.70 7.94 8.82
C GLN A 322 -14.16 9.19 8.06
N GLN A 323 -13.34 9.68 7.13
CA GLN A 323 -13.62 10.87 6.33
C GLN A 323 -14.78 10.68 5.34
N GLN A 324 -14.96 9.46 4.83
CA GLN A 324 -16.03 9.11 3.88
C GLN A 324 -17.34 8.68 4.56
N GLN A 325 -17.28 8.26 5.82
CA GLN A 325 -18.48 7.91 6.58
C GLN A 325 -19.36 9.13 6.85
N GLN A 326 -20.66 8.88 7.08
CA GLN A 326 -21.55 9.88 7.66
C GLN A 326 -21.00 10.34 9.03
N PRO A 327 -21.33 11.57 9.49
CA PRO A 327 -20.80 12.11 10.74
C PRO A 327 -20.95 11.12 11.90
N ALA A 328 -19.95 11.06 12.78
CA ALA A 328 -19.92 10.10 13.88
C ALA A 328 -21.25 10.14 14.66
N LYS A 329 -21.90 8.97 14.76
CA LYS A 329 -23.07 8.76 15.62
C LYS A 329 -22.57 8.44 17.03
N ALA A 330 -23.21 9.03 18.04
CA ALA A 330 -22.93 8.75 19.43
C ALA A 330 -22.88 7.25 19.70
N ARG A 331 -21.85 6.79 20.42
CA ARG A 331 -21.93 5.48 21.09
C ARG A 331 -23.12 5.58 22.05
N ALA A 332 -24.17 4.82 21.80
CA ALA A 332 -25.24 4.67 22.78
C ALA A 332 -24.61 4.05 24.03
N ASN A 333 -24.40 4.87 25.06
CA ASN A 333 -23.97 4.40 26.37
C ASN A 333 -25.09 3.50 26.91
N GLY A 334 -24.92 2.19 26.75
CA GLY A 334 -25.68 1.19 27.48
C GLY A 334 -25.39 1.35 28.96
N ARG A 335 -26.44 1.62 29.73
CA ARG A 335 -26.45 1.59 31.20
C ARG A 335 -26.15 0.19 31.72
#